data_AF-A0A242N722-F1
#
_entry.id   AF-A0A242N722-F1
#
_cell.length_a   1.000
_cell.length_b   1.000
_cell.length_c   1.000
_cell.angle_alpha   90.00
_cell.angle_beta   90.00
_cell.angle_gamma   90.00
#
_symmetry.space_group_name_H-M   'P 1'
#
loop_
_entity.id
_entity.type
_entity.pdbx_description
1 polymer ?
#
loop_
_entity_poly.entity_id
_entity_poly.type
_entity_poly.pdbx_seq_one_letter_code
_entity_poly.pdbx_strand_id
1 'polypeptide(L)'
;MSKGTVRFPASAIADGCVGTARIREQIAGAAARLALDEHVPLDAAISRMVDMPRGVKTEISIFRNIETSTNLTPKQRNQALGRLGTGRMNKTEAAYEQHLAARRHVGEVLFYRFEAHKLRLADNTFYTPDFTVIVADGSTEYHEVKGYWTDKARAKTKVAASQHPYRFIAIKRDGRHGWSFEDLTSRSW
;
A
#
# COMPACT_ATOMS: atom_id res chain seq x y z
N MET A 1 11.44 -23.21 -29.34
CA MET A 1 10.85 -23.91 -28.17
C MET A 1 9.75 -23.02 -27.60
N SER A 2 8.52 -23.55 -27.50
CA SER A 2 7.28 -22.79 -27.35
C SER A 2 7.07 -22.25 -25.93
N LYS A 3 6.49 -21.05 -25.83
CA LYS A 3 5.96 -20.51 -24.57
C LYS A 3 4.77 -21.35 -24.15
N GLY A 4 4.81 -21.87 -22.92
CA GLY A 4 3.93 -22.91 -22.39
C GLY A 4 2.44 -22.59 -22.51
N THR A 5 1.71 -23.46 -23.19
CA THR A 5 0.25 -23.52 -23.17
C THR A 5 -0.19 -24.05 -21.81
N VAL A 6 -0.87 -23.22 -21.01
CA VAL A 6 -1.55 -23.69 -19.80
C VAL A 6 -2.75 -24.53 -20.23
N ARG A 7 -2.76 -25.82 -19.88
CA ARG A 7 -3.90 -26.73 -20.11
C ARG A 7 -4.72 -26.87 -18.84
N PHE A 8 -6.01 -26.60 -18.92
CA PHE A 8 -6.97 -26.88 -17.84
C PHE A 8 -7.62 -28.26 -18.05
N PRO A 9 -7.98 -28.98 -16.98
CA PRO A 9 -8.71 -30.24 -17.09
C PRO A 9 -10.11 -29.98 -17.68
N ALA A 10 -10.62 -30.89 -18.50
CA ALA A 10 -11.92 -30.74 -19.16
C ALA A 10 -13.09 -30.52 -18.18
N SER A 11 -12.95 -30.97 -16.93
CA SER A 11 -13.91 -30.73 -15.85
C SER A 11 -14.02 -29.27 -15.39
N ALA A 12 -13.09 -28.39 -15.79
CA ALA A 12 -13.13 -26.97 -15.48
C ALA A 12 -14.00 -26.14 -16.45
N ILE A 13 -14.55 -26.79 -17.49
CA ILE A 13 -15.37 -26.15 -18.52
C ILE A 13 -16.76 -26.80 -18.47
N ALA A 14 -17.67 -26.19 -17.72
CA ALA A 14 -19.11 -26.45 -17.84
C ALA A 14 -19.76 -25.17 -18.39
N ASP A 15 -20.60 -25.32 -19.41
CA ASP A 15 -21.43 -24.25 -19.99
C ASP A 15 -20.65 -22.97 -20.38
N GLY A 16 -19.43 -23.14 -20.90
CA GLY A 16 -18.62 -22.02 -21.43
C GLY A 16 -18.04 -21.07 -20.37
N CYS A 17 -18.02 -21.47 -19.10
CA CYS A 17 -17.43 -20.69 -18.00
C CYS A 17 -16.10 -21.30 -17.52
N VAL A 18 -15.12 -20.45 -17.22
CA VAL A 18 -13.93 -20.81 -16.41
C VAL A 18 -14.10 -20.08 -15.07
N GLY A 19 -14.65 -20.76 -14.07
CA GLY A 19 -15.09 -20.13 -12.82
C GLY A 19 -16.33 -19.23 -12.99
N THR A 20 -16.47 -18.17 -12.18
CA THR A 20 -17.70 -17.34 -12.11
C THR A 20 -17.74 -16.14 -13.06
N ALA A 21 -16.76 -15.98 -13.96
CA ALA A 21 -16.69 -14.83 -14.87
C ALA A 21 -17.32 -15.13 -16.24
N ARG A 22 -18.47 -14.51 -16.55
CA ARG A 22 -19.02 -14.43 -17.91
C ARG A 22 -18.21 -13.42 -18.72
N ILE A 23 -17.43 -13.90 -19.70
CA ILE A 23 -16.69 -13.05 -20.63
C ILE A 23 -17.18 -13.35 -22.04
N ARG A 24 -17.93 -12.42 -22.65
CA ARG A 24 -18.00 -12.23 -24.11
C ARG A 24 -18.79 -10.96 -24.42
N GLU A 25 -18.05 -9.88 -24.68
CA GLU A 25 -18.41 -8.82 -25.65
C GLU A 25 -17.34 -7.72 -25.69
N GLN A 26 -16.67 -7.43 -24.56
CA GLN A 26 -15.73 -6.29 -24.49
C GLN A 26 -14.33 -6.56 -25.09
N ILE A 27 -13.89 -7.82 -25.20
CA ILE A 27 -12.53 -8.13 -25.66
C ILE A 27 -12.40 -8.10 -27.20
N ALA A 28 -13.45 -8.49 -27.93
CA ALA A 28 -13.40 -8.58 -29.39
C ALA A 28 -13.27 -7.20 -30.07
N GLY A 29 -13.94 -6.18 -29.55
CA GLY A 29 -13.87 -4.82 -30.11
C GLY A 29 -12.53 -4.12 -29.88
N ALA A 30 -11.86 -4.41 -28.76
CA ALA A 30 -10.55 -3.84 -28.45
C ALA A 30 -9.43 -4.49 -29.28
N ALA A 31 -9.49 -5.82 -29.48
CA ALA A 31 -8.52 -6.55 -30.29
C ALA A 31 -8.58 -6.17 -31.78
N ALA A 32 -9.78 -5.91 -32.33
CA ALA A 32 -9.94 -5.48 -33.71
C ALA A 32 -9.34 -4.07 -33.98
N ARG A 33 -9.38 -3.17 -32.99
CA ARG A 33 -8.81 -1.80 -33.10
C ARG A 33 -7.29 -1.76 -33.04
N LEU A 34 -6.66 -2.75 -32.40
CA LEU A 34 -5.20 -2.84 -32.28
C LEU A 34 -4.54 -3.52 -33.49
N ALA A 35 -5.32 -4.15 -34.38
CA ALA A 35 -4.84 -4.94 -35.51
C ALA A 35 -4.88 -4.21 -36.87
N LEU A 36 -5.34 -2.96 -36.91
CA LEU A 36 -5.32 -2.12 -38.12
C LEU A 36 -4.10 -1.20 -38.07
N ASP A 37 -3.13 -1.49 -38.94
CA ASP A 37 -1.87 -0.74 -39.11
C ASP A 37 -2.07 0.51 -39.98
N GLU A 38 -3.11 1.29 -39.67
CA GLU A 38 -3.42 2.52 -40.40
C GLU A 38 -2.75 3.71 -39.70
N HIS A 39 -1.74 4.28 -40.35
CA HIS A 39 -1.02 5.46 -39.86
C HIS A 39 -1.99 6.64 -39.76
N VAL A 40 -2.38 7.02 -38.54
CA VAL A 40 -3.21 8.22 -38.31
C VAL A 40 -2.36 9.45 -38.64
N PRO A 41 -2.69 10.25 -39.68
CA PRO A 41 -1.91 11.44 -39.98
C PRO A 41 -2.18 12.48 -38.88
N LEU A 42 -1.15 12.81 -38.10
CA LEU A 42 -1.22 13.78 -37.01
C LEU A 42 -1.64 15.17 -37.51
N ASP A 43 -1.36 15.47 -38.78
CA ASP A 43 -1.66 16.76 -39.40
C ASP A 43 -3.16 17.05 -39.46
N ALA A 44 -3.99 16.02 -39.72
CA ALA A 44 -5.44 16.17 -39.73
C ALA A 44 -6.01 16.41 -38.32
N ALA A 45 -5.39 15.83 -37.29
CA ALA A 45 -5.78 16.05 -35.89
C ALA A 45 -5.34 17.44 -35.39
N ILE A 46 -4.15 17.90 -35.79
CA ILE A 46 -3.62 19.21 -35.44
C ILE A 46 -4.40 20.32 -36.16
N SER A 47 -4.69 20.19 -37.47
CA SER A 47 -5.53 21.15 -38.21
C SER A 47 -6.93 21.29 -37.60
N ARG A 48 -7.54 20.20 -37.13
CA ARG A 48 -8.84 20.26 -36.42
C ARG A 48 -8.76 20.95 -35.07
N MET A 49 -7.58 20.98 -34.44
CA MET A 49 -7.33 21.66 -33.16
C MET A 49 -7.09 23.17 -33.34
N VAL A 50 -6.52 23.57 -34.48
CA VAL A 50 -6.27 24.98 -34.83
C VAL A 50 -7.55 25.67 -35.34
N ASP A 51 -8.45 24.94 -36.01
CA ASP A 51 -9.69 25.48 -36.59
C ASP A 51 -10.93 25.41 -35.67
N MET A 52 -10.77 25.09 -34.38
CA MET A 52 -11.93 24.99 -33.48
C MET A 52 -12.48 26.40 -33.17
N PRO A 53 -13.76 26.70 -33.46
CA PRO A 53 -14.35 27.98 -33.12
C PRO A 53 -14.36 28.12 -31.58
N ARG A 54 -13.78 29.21 -31.09
CA ARG A 54 -13.74 29.55 -29.67
C ARG A 54 -15.17 29.75 -29.16
N GLY A 55 -15.79 28.70 -28.62
CA GLY A 55 -17.13 28.83 -28.03
C GLY A 55 -17.98 27.58 -27.78
N VAL A 56 -17.51 26.34 -27.99
CA VAL A 56 -18.36 25.16 -27.78
C VAL A 56 -17.95 24.34 -26.56
N LYS A 57 -18.84 24.30 -25.56
CA LYS A 57 -18.76 23.44 -24.37
C LYS A 57 -19.20 22.02 -24.74
N THR A 58 -18.30 21.21 -25.26
CA THR A 58 -18.57 19.76 -25.45
C THR A 58 -17.80 18.96 -24.41
N GLU A 59 -18.46 17.95 -23.85
CA GLU A 59 -18.08 17.17 -22.67
C GLU A 59 -16.67 16.58 -22.73
N ILE A 60 -15.72 17.26 -22.08
CA ILE A 60 -14.39 16.72 -21.78
C ILE A 60 -14.49 16.01 -20.41
N SER A 61 -15.13 14.83 -20.37
CA SER A 61 -15.15 13.98 -19.16
C SER A 61 -13.93 13.05 -19.09
N ILE A 62 -13.31 12.74 -20.23
CA ILE A 62 -12.26 11.72 -20.34
C ILE A 62 -10.88 12.23 -19.85
N PHE A 63 -10.62 13.55 -19.89
CA PHE A 63 -9.33 14.12 -19.46
C PHE A 63 -9.25 14.51 -17.97
N ARG A 64 -10.36 14.50 -17.22
CA ARG A 64 -10.37 14.96 -15.81
C ARG A 64 -9.68 13.98 -14.83
N ASN A 65 -9.48 12.73 -15.23
CA ASN A 65 -8.97 11.68 -14.33
C ASN A 65 -7.43 11.59 -14.26
N ILE A 66 -6.69 12.30 -15.12
CA ILE A 66 -5.21 12.30 -15.07
C ILE A 66 -4.69 13.39 -14.12
N GLU A 67 -5.39 14.53 -14.00
CA GLU A 67 -4.97 15.69 -13.19
C GLU A 67 -5.19 15.54 -11.68
N THR A 68 -5.99 14.56 -11.23
CA THR A 68 -6.32 14.41 -9.80
C THR A 68 -5.24 13.67 -9.00
N SER A 69 -4.35 12.90 -9.64
CA SER A 69 -3.28 12.19 -8.94
C SER A 69 -2.10 13.08 -8.54
N THR A 70 -1.93 14.23 -9.19
CA THR A 70 -0.78 15.14 -8.99
C THR A 70 -1.04 16.23 -7.94
N ASN A 71 -2.29 16.46 -7.53
CA ASN A 71 -2.68 17.54 -6.60
C ASN A 71 -2.95 17.11 -5.15
N LEU A 72 -2.58 15.88 -4.75
CA LEU A 72 -2.68 15.48 -3.35
C LEU A 72 -1.54 16.08 -2.53
N THR A 73 -1.87 16.71 -1.40
CA THR A 73 -0.88 17.15 -0.42
C THR A 73 -0.11 15.94 0.14
N PRO A 74 1.15 16.10 0.61
CA PRO A 74 1.93 15.00 1.20
C PRO A 74 1.19 14.29 2.34
N LYS A 75 0.38 15.04 3.10
CA LYS A 75 -0.47 14.51 4.18
C LYS A 75 -1.57 13.60 3.64
N GLN A 76 -2.27 14.01 2.58
CA GLN A 76 -3.32 13.20 1.94
C GLN A 76 -2.74 11.94 1.28
N ARG A 77 -1.55 12.04 0.65
CA ARG A 77 -0.85 10.87 0.12
C ARG A 77 -0.47 9.87 1.21
N ASN A 78 0.10 10.33 2.32
CA ASN A 78 0.43 9.45 3.45
C ASN A 78 -0.81 8.81 4.08
N GLN A 79 -1.92 9.54 4.17
CA GLN A 79 -3.20 8.99 4.65
C GLN A 79 -3.76 7.93 3.70
N ALA A 80 -3.65 8.12 2.38
CA ALA A 80 -4.08 7.14 1.39
C ALA A 80 -3.18 5.89 1.41
N LEU A 81 -1.88 6.05 1.62
CA LEU A 81 -0.92 4.94 1.69
C LEU A 81 -1.16 4.04 2.92
N GLY A 82 -1.61 4.63 4.03
CA GLY A 82 -2.00 3.89 5.24
C GLY A 82 -3.37 3.19 5.18
N ARG A 83 -4.05 3.22 4.02
CA ARG A 83 -5.32 2.50 3.77
C ARG A 83 -5.14 1.24 2.92
N LEU A 84 -3.91 0.77 2.72
CA LEU A 84 -3.70 -0.56 2.13
C LEU A 84 -4.47 -1.60 2.95
N GLY A 85 -5.03 -2.60 2.28
CA GLY A 85 -5.83 -3.64 2.94
C GLY A 85 -5.03 -4.34 4.04
N THR A 86 -5.72 -4.78 5.09
CA THR A 86 -5.14 -5.46 6.26
C THR A 86 -4.12 -6.52 5.85
N GLY A 87 -2.97 -6.57 6.53
CA GLY A 87 -1.89 -7.51 6.25
C GLY A 87 -0.98 -7.15 5.08
N ARG A 88 -1.17 -6.00 4.42
CA ARG A 88 -0.27 -5.52 3.36
C ARG A 88 0.58 -4.35 3.82
N MET A 89 1.88 -4.58 3.90
CA MET A 89 2.86 -3.55 4.24
C MET A 89 2.93 -2.44 3.21
N ASN A 90 3.07 -1.21 3.68
CA ASN A 90 3.51 -0.08 2.89
C ASN A 90 5.03 -0.17 2.60
N LYS A 91 5.55 0.72 1.74
CA LYS A 91 6.98 0.71 1.36
C LYS A 91 7.93 0.95 2.55
N THR A 92 7.50 1.75 3.53
CA THR A 92 8.29 2.09 4.72
C THR A 92 8.33 0.92 5.70
N GLU A 93 7.19 0.26 5.92
CA GLU A 93 7.07 -0.94 6.74
C GLU A 93 7.88 -2.09 6.14
N ALA A 94 7.81 -2.31 4.83
CA ALA A 94 8.64 -3.32 4.16
C ALA A 94 10.15 -3.02 4.27
N ALA A 95 10.54 -1.74 4.19
CA ALA A 95 11.93 -1.35 4.42
C ALA A 95 12.34 -1.56 5.89
N TYR A 96 11.42 -1.38 6.84
CA TYR A 96 11.67 -1.63 8.25
C TYR A 96 11.76 -3.13 8.54
N GLU A 97 10.95 -3.96 7.89
CA GLU A 97 11.05 -5.41 7.97
C GLU A 97 12.44 -5.90 7.54
N GLN A 98 12.99 -5.36 6.45
CA GLN A 98 14.37 -5.68 6.03
C GLN A 98 15.42 -5.31 7.09
N HIS A 99 15.19 -4.21 7.80
CA HIS A 99 16.05 -3.82 8.92
C HIS A 99 15.94 -4.79 10.09
N LEU A 100 14.72 -5.23 10.45
CA LEU A 100 14.51 -6.26 11.48
C LEU A 100 15.11 -7.62 11.07
N ALA A 101 15.03 -7.99 9.79
CA ALA A 101 15.65 -9.21 9.26
C ALA A 101 17.17 -9.19 9.42
N ALA A 102 17.81 -8.06 9.11
CA ALA A 102 19.24 -7.88 9.31
C ALA A 102 19.63 -7.98 10.80
N ARG A 103 18.87 -7.33 11.68
CA ARG A 103 19.06 -7.41 13.14
C ARG A 103 18.85 -8.83 13.69
N ARG A 104 17.91 -9.57 13.11
CA ARG A 104 17.70 -10.98 13.45
C ARG A 104 18.87 -11.86 13.03
N HIS A 105 19.47 -11.60 11.87
CA HIS A 105 20.62 -12.36 11.39
C HIS A 105 21.84 -12.22 12.31
N VAL A 106 22.03 -11.05 12.93
CA VAL A 106 23.13 -10.79 13.88
C VAL A 106 22.77 -11.12 15.34
N GLY A 107 21.56 -11.62 15.61
CA GLY A 107 21.13 -12.06 16.94
C GLY A 107 20.60 -10.97 17.87
N GLU A 108 20.48 -9.70 17.40
CA GLU A 108 19.89 -8.61 18.20
C GLU A 108 18.37 -8.74 18.36
N VAL A 109 17.72 -9.34 17.37
CA VAL A 109 16.28 -9.64 17.36
C VAL A 109 16.12 -11.14 17.28
N LEU A 110 15.41 -11.73 18.24
CA LEU A 110 15.15 -13.17 18.24
C LEU A 110 13.97 -13.51 17.31
N PHE A 111 12.94 -12.67 17.35
CA PHE A 111 11.71 -12.87 16.59
C PHE A 111 11.06 -11.54 16.23
N TYR A 112 10.40 -11.48 15.08
CA TYR A 112 9.48 -10.39 14.78
C TYR A 112 8.31 -10.88 13.92
N ARG A 113 7.17 -10.18 14.00
CA ARG A 113 6.00 -10.43 13.15
C ARG A 113 5.18 -9.17 12.94
N PHE A 114 4.70 -8.96 11.72
CA PHE A 114 3.83 -7.84 11.33
C PHE A 114 2.37 -8.06 11.75
N GLU A 115 1.73 -7.01 12.27
CA GLU A 115 0.33 -6.99 12.74
C GLU A 115 -0.07 -8.22 13.58
N ALA A 116 0.85 -8.72 14.41
CA ALA A 116 0.71 -9.99 15.10
C ALA A 116 -0.22 -9.94 16.31
N HIS A 117 -0.23 -8.80 17.00
CA HIS A 117 -0.95 -8.61 18.25
C HIS A 117 -2.02 -7.53 18.08
N LYS A 118 -3.12 -7.70 18.82
CA LYS A 118 -4.20 -6.73 18.88
C LYS A 118 -4.50 -6.45 20.35
N LEU A 119 -4.04 -5.31 20.84
CA LEU A 119 -4.16 -4.89 22.23
C LEU A 119 -5.51 -4.22 22.46
N ARG A 120 -6.30 -4.70 23.42
CA ARG A 120 -7.54 -4.03 23.80
C ARG A 120 -7.22 -2.77 24.61
N LEU A 121 -7.83 -1.64 24.26
CA LEU A 121 -7.69 -0.36 24.96
C LEU A 121 -8.97 0.06 25.70
N ALA A 122 -10.13 -0.31 25.16
CA ALA A 122 -11.46 -0.10 25.72
C ALA A 122 -12.44 -1.10 25.08
N ASP A 123 -13.73 -0.97 25.38
CA ASP A 123 -14.75 -1.77 24.71
C ASP A 123 -14.77 -1.50 23.20
N ASN A 124 -14.63 -2.57 22.42
CA ASN A 124 -14.52 -2.56 20.96
C ASN A 124 -13.39 -1.69 20.38
N THR A 125 -12.46 -1.22 21.22
CA THR A 125 -11.35 -0.36 20.81
C THR A 125 -10.04 -1.11 20.97
N PHE A 126 -9.33 -1.26 19.87
CA PHE A 126 -8.08 -2.01 19.82
C PHE A 126 -6.96 -1.20 19.19
N TYR A 127 -5.75 -1.47 19.66
CA TYR A 127 -4.51 -0.99 19.08
C TYR A 127 -3.75 -2.18 18.49
N THR A 128 -3.43 -2.10 17.22
CA THR A 128 -2.62 -3.09 16.52
C THR A 128 -1.28 -2.42 16.22
N PRO A 129 -0.18 -2.80 16.90
CA PRO A 129 1.15 -2.32 16.52
C PRO A 129 1.56 -2.90 15.17
N ASP A 130 2.34 -2.13 14.41
CA ASP A 130 2.83 -2.55 13.09
C ASP A 130 3.71 -3.81 13.20
N PHE A 131 4.65 -3.83 14.15
CA PHE A 131 5.50 -4.99 14.41
C PHE A 131 5.53 -5.35 15.88
N THR A 132 5.47 -6.65 16.16
CA THR A 132 5.91 -7.21 17.44
C THR A 132 7.31 -7.75 17.28
N VAL A 133 8.20 -7.40 18.20
CA VAL A 133 9.61 -7.77 18.18
C VAL A 133 9.99 -8.35 19.54
N ILE A 134 10.70 -9.47 19.54
CA ILE A 134 11.37 -10.02 20.71
C ILE A 134 12.86 -9.77 20.50
N VAL A 135 13.45 -8.93 21.34
CA VAL A 135 14.88 -8.56 21.27
C VAL A 135 15.74 -9.60 22.01
N ALA A 136 17.06 -9.49 21.87
CA ALA A 136 18.03 -10.47 22.39
C ALA A 136 17.92 -10.75 23.90
N ASP A 137 17.50 -9.76 24.70
CA ASP A 137 17.29 -9.91 26.15
C ASP A 137 15.98 -10.66 26.51
N GLY A 138 15.19 -11.03 25.51
CA GLY A 138 13.90 -11.72 25.65
C GLY A 138 12.72 -10.79 25.91
N SER A 139 12.94 -9.47 26.05
CA SER A 139 11.86 -8.51 26.20
C SER A 139 11.07 -8.34 24.89
N THR A 140 9.77 -8.08 25.05
CA THR A 140 8.87 -7.83 23.91
C THR A 140 8.70 -6.33 23.70
N GLU A 141 8.95 -5.89 22.48
CA GLU A 141 8.77 -4.53 22.02
C GLU A 141 7.71 -4.47 20.93
N TYR A 142 6.88 -3.44 20.99
CA TYR A 142 5.94 -3.08 19.93
C TYR A 142 6.47 -1.88 19.17
N HIS A 143 6.74 -2.08 17.88
CA HIS A 143 7.29 -1.05 17.02
C HIS A 143 6.19 -0.51 16.11
N GLU A 144 6.01 0.80 16.14
CA GLU A 144 5.09 1.51 15.26
C GLU A 144 5.88 2.32 14.24
N VAL A 145 5.68 2.09 12.95
CA VAL A 145 6.40 2.72 11.85
C VAL A 145 5.54 3.83 11.25
N LYS A 146 5.96 5.08 11.45
CA LYS A 146 5.30 6.23 10.80
C LYS A 146 6.31 7.15 10.13
N GLY A 147 6.03 7.53 8.88
CA GLY A 147 6.81 8.55 8.18
C GLY A 147 6.64 9.94 8.79
N TYR A 148 5.42 10.27 9.24
CA TYR A 148 5.11 11.52 9.93
C TYR A 148 4.35 11.24 11.23
N TRP A 149 4.97 11.61 12.34
CA TRP A 149 4.37 11.50 13.66
C TRP A 149 3.57 12.76 13.98
N THR A 150 2.29 12.56 14.29
CA THR A 150 1.42 13.61 14.82
C THR A 150 1.23 13.41 16.31
N ASP A 151 0.89 14.47 17.04
CA ASP A 151 0.60 14.37 18.48
C ASP A 151 -0.52 13.38 18.76
N LYS A 152 -1.53 13.31 17.89
CA LYS A 152 -2.61 12.31 17.97
C LYS A 152 -2.10 10.88 17.84
N ALA A 153 -1.15 10.62 16.93
CA ALA A 153 -0.56 9.29 16.78
C ALA A 153 0.25 8.90 18.02
N ARG A 154 1.08 9.81 18.52
CA ARG A 154 1.87 9.60 19.75
C ARG A 154 0.97 9.36 20.96
N ALA A 155 -0.10 10.15 21.11
CA ALA A 155 -1.05 10.00 22.21
C ALA A 155 -1.69 8.61 22.22
N LYS A 156 -2.10 8.07 21.06
CA LYS A 156 -2.65 6.71 20.97
C LYS A 156 -1.67 5.63 21.43
N THR A 157 -0.42 5.70 20.97
CA THR A 157 0.62 4.76 21.38
C THR A 157 0.92 4.89 22.88
N LYS A 158 0.96 6.11 23.43
CA LYS A 158 1.15 6.35 24.87
C LYS A 158 -0.01 5.80 25.72
N VAL A 159 -1.25 5.90 25.24
CA VAL A 159 -2.40 5.28 25.89
C VAL A 159 -2.23 3.76 25.95
N ALA A 160 -1.82 3.13 24.84
CA ALA A 160 -1.52 1.70 24.83
C ALA A 160 -0.38 1.33 25.79
N ALA A 161 0.70 2.13 25.80
CA ALA A 161 1.84 1.96 26.69
C ALA A 161 1.50 2.09 28.19
N SER A 162 0.49 2.89 28.53
CA SER A 162 0.04 3.01 29.92
C SER A 162 -0.71 1.78 30.44
N GLN A 163 -1.38 1.05 29.54
CA GLN A 163 -2.27 -0.07 29.89
C GLN A 163 -1.59 -1.44 29.79
N HIS A 164 -0.57 -1.59 28.94
CA HIS A 164 0.06 -2.88 28.65
C HIS A 164 1.53 -2.90 29.10
N PRO A 165 2.03 -4.02 29.66
CA PRO A 165 3.36 -4.12 30.24
C PRO A 165 4.45 -4.40 29.19
N TYR A 166 4.46 -3.65 28.09
CA TYR A 166 5.41 -3.83 26.98
C TYR A 166 6.10 -2.51 26.65
N ARG A 167 7.24 -2.59 25.97
CA ARG A 167 7.94 -1.42 25.43
C ARG A 167 7.27 -0.99 24.12
N PHE A 168 7.00 0.30 23.96
CA PHE A 168 6.42 0.84 22.73
C PHE A 168 7.41 1.80 22.09
N ILE A 169 7.93 1.42 20.92
CA ILE A 169 8.98 2.15 20.22
C ILE A 169 8.38 2.79 18.97
N ALA A 170 8.47 4.12 18.90
CA ALA A 170 8.16 4.87 17.71
C ALA A 170 9.33 4.82 16.74
N ILE A 171 9.05 4.36 15.52
CA ILE A 171 10.02 4.24 14.44
C ILE A 171 9.69 5.28 13.37
N LYS A 172 10.72 6.00 12.95
CA LYS A 172 10.63 6.92 11.82
C LYS A 172 11.89 6.81 10.95
N ARG A 173 11.69 6.86 9.63
CA ARG A 173 12.80 6.90 8.68
C ARG A 173 13.64 8.16 8.91
N ASP A 174 14.95 7.98 9.08
CA ASP A 174 15.91 9.07 9.24
C ASP A 174 16.92 9.06 8.08
N GLY A 175 16.79 10.03 7.17
CA GLY A 175 17.55 10.07 5.93
C GLY A 175 17.31 8.88 4.99
N ARG A 176 18.32 8.54 4.17
CA ARG A 176 18.20 7.52 3.12
C ARG A 176 18.29 6.09 3.65
N HIS A 177 19.09 5.84 4.67
CA HIS A 177 19.38 4.48 5.19
C HIS A 177 19.15 4.32 6.71
N GLY A 178 18.89 5.40 7.44
CA GLY A 178 18.77 5.38 8.90
C GLY A 178 17.34 5.17 9.39
N TRP A 179 17.26 4.84 10.68
CA TRP A 179 16.03 4.78 11.46
C TRP A 179 16.24 5.54 12.75
N SER A 180 15.25 6.34 13.12
CA SER A 180 15.16 6.99 14.43
C SER A 180 14.18 6.21 15.30
N PHE A 181 14.59 6.00 16.55
CA PHE A 181 13.87 5.23 17.56
C PHE A 181 13.56 6.17 18.73
N GLU A 182 12.29 6.25 19.10
CA GLU A 182 11.82 7.01 20.26
C GLU A 182 11.05 6.06 21.19
N ASP A 183 11.50 5.91 22.43
CA ASP A 183 10.78 5.13 23.43
C ASP A 183 9.58 5.95 23.94
N LEU A 184 8.36 5.43 23.71
CA LEU A 184 7.10 6.04 24.14
C LEU A 184 6.56 5.41 25.42
N THR A 185 7.30 4.46 26.00
CA THR A 185 6.91 3.79 27.24
C THR A 185 7.03 4.77 28.39
N SER A 186 5.96 4.93 29.17
CA SER A 186 5.95 5.87 30.30
C SER A 186 6.63 5.34 31.56
N ARG A 187 6.99 4.06 31.60
CA ARG A 187 7.57 3.38 32.76
C ARG A 187 9.08 3.24 32.60
N SER A 188 9.81 3.63 33.64
CA SER A 188 11.19 3.18 33.88
C SER A 188 11.13 1.79 34.50
N TRP A 189 11.77 0.82 33.86
CA TRP A 189 11.93 -0.54 34.39
C TRP A 189 13.21 -0.65 35.20
#